data_AF-A0A1V6JBG1-F1
#
_entry.id   AF-A0A1V6JBG1-F1
#
_cell.length_a   1.000
_cell.length_b   1.000
_cell.length_c   1.000
_cell.angle_alpha   90.00
_cell.angle_beta   90.00
_cell.angle_gamma   90.00
#
_symmetry.space_group_name_H-M   'P 1'
#
loop_
_entity.id
_entity.type
_entity.pdbx_description
1 polymer ?
#
loop_
_entity_poly.entity_id
_entity_poly.type
_entity_poly.pdbx_seq_one_letter_code
_entity_poly.pdbx_strand_id
1 'polypeptide(L)'
;MPHNIWHKLLAPDNQTFEIVLSEELDDVISILVDAQIDPKTFGGNLCELLSEGLPSFSSIFDLEQRSLPTSPSVKKYTSVINRPVAVPLWFIAAFPDVLHWLNERQAKIHRCASSEDTSVKEFDELLGLNMNQADDVDISQYQNRKGQLRSQYYRNLVHNYLKRTGARLEVAVVPGSETDMYTAMDMLHAVGEESTFTLIATMTTKYYSELRNNYSASFPDETSLLAMAGILDANMSIFVTQQITIEQVIDLARRSGGDNRYFDFLISLSTLLIWVDAQEMDPSDITAAGLEQADKIQESIRYALNTYKSEPMISQTARMVMRAPQFAYVRQAVGVTSNSLFSKIKKLFGQQRMVQ
;
A
#
# COMPACT_ATOMS: atom_id res chain seq x y z
N MET A 1 -5.15 -7.51 2.87
CA MET A 1 -4.93 -6.15 2.28
C MET A 1 -3.94 -6.15 1.11
N PRO A 2 -2.63 -6.48 1.23
CA PRO A 2 -1.70 -6.38 0.09
C PRO A 2 -2.06 -7.26 -1.12
N HIS A 3 -2.51 -8.49 -0.85
CA HIS A 3 -2.84 -9.47 -1.89
C HIS A 3 -3.95 -8.97 -2.83
N ASN A 4 -4.99 -8.31 -2.30
CA ASN A 4 -6.12 -7.80 -3.10
C ASN A 4 -5.72 -6.59 -3.96
N ILE A 5 -4.80 -5.75 -3.48
CA ILE A 5 -4.26 -4.63 -4.26
C ILE A 5 -3.50 -5.17 -5.47
N TRP A 6 -2.63 -6.15 -5.24
CA TRP A 6 -1.87 -6.78 -6.32
C TRP A 6 -2.77 -7.55 -7.28
N HIS A 7 -3.78 -8.26 -6.79
CA HIS A 7 -4.76 -8.92 -7.63
C HIS A 7 -5.48 -7.95 -8.57
N LYS A 8 -5.91 -6.78 -8.06
CA LYS A 8 -6.55 -5.72 -8.88
C LYS A 8 -5.59 -5.09 -9.89
N LEU A 9 -4.32 -4.91 -9.53
CA LEU A 9 -3.32 -4.29 -10.41
C LEU A 9 -2.84 -5.24 -11.52
N LEU A 10 -2.71 -6.53 -11.22
CA LEU A 10 -2.16 -7.53 -12.15
C LEU A 10 -3.23 -8.21 -13.00
N ALA A 11 -4.48 -8.27 -12.51
CA ALA A 11 -5.64 -8.82 -13.20
C ALA A 11 -6.89 -7.92 -13.06
N PRO A 12 -6.91 -6.70 -13.62
CA PRO A 12 -8.10 -5.86 -13.60
C PRO A 12 -9.21 -6.39 -14.52
N ASP A 13 -10.46 -6.30 -14.06
CA ASP A 13 -11.66 -6.90 -14.69
C ASP A 13 -11.94 -6.50 -16.16
N ASN A 14 -11.24 -5.47 -16.67
CA ASN A 14 -11.48 -4.86 -17.99
C ASN A 14 -10.29 -4.93 -18.97
N GLN A 15 -9.43 -5.95 -18.90
CA GLN A 15 -8.22 -6.00 -19.73
C GLN A 15 -8.37 -6.64 -21.12
N THR A 16 -7.75 -5.99 -22.11
CA THR A 16 -7.42 -6.50 -23.45
C THR A 16 -6.05 -7.20 -23.51
N PHE A 17 -5.24 -7.09 -22.46
CA PHE A 17 -3.88 -7.65 -22.38
C PHE A 17 -3.56 -8.13 -20.96
N GLU A 18 -3.07 -9.37 -20.82
CA GLU A 18 -2.79 -10.04 -19.55
C GLU A 18 -1.33 -9.79 -19.09
N ILE A 19 -1.15 -9.04 -17.99
CA ILE A 19 0.17 -8.67 -17.41
C ILE A 19 0.85 -9.89 -16.77
N VAL A 20 0.09 -10.71 -16.04
CA VAL A 20 0.52 -11.96 -15.38
C VAL A 20 -0.45 -13.05 -15.77
N LEU A 21 0.07 -14.25 -16.07
CA LEU A 21 -0.77 -15.40 -16.34
C LEU A 21 -1.63 -15.76 -15.13
N SER A 22 -2.91 -16.07 -15.33
CA SER A 22 -3.80 -16.48 -14.23
C SER A 22 -3.24 -17.65 -13.40
N GLU A 23 -2.51 -18.57 -14.04
CA GLU A 23 -1.88 -19.74 -13.37
C GLU A 23 -0.66 -19.39 -12.51
N GLU A 24 -0.09 -18.18 -12.67
CA GLU A 24 1.07 -17.71 -11.91
C GLU A 24 0.74 -16.50 -11.02
N LEU A 25 -0.52 -16.07 -10.99
CA LEU A 25 -0.93 -14.83 -10.36
C LEU A 25 -0.60 -14.81 -8.86
N ASP A 26 -1.04 -15.82 -8.11
CA ASP A 26 -0.80 -15.91 -6.67
C ASP A 26 0.69 -16.00 -6.33
N ASP A 27 1.46 -16.75 -7.12
CA ASP A 27 2.91 -16.87 -6.94
C ASP A 27 3.62 -15.53 -7.14
N VAL A 28 3.22 -14.77 -8.17
CA VAL A 28 3.75 -13.44 -8.45
C VAL A 28 3.35 -12.47 -7.36
N ILE A 29 2.09 -12.49 -6.90
CA ILE A 29 1.64 -11.65 -5.79
C ILE A 29 2.49 -11.94 -4.54
N SER A 30 2.71 -13.22 -4.21
CA SER A 30 3.57 -13.61 -3.09
C SER A 30 4.99 -13.06 -3.24
N ILE A 31 5.60 -13.10 -4.43
CA ILE A 31 6.94 -12.52 -4.66
C ILE A 31 6.95 -11.01 -4.40
N LEU A 32 5.92 -10.28 -4.85
CA LEU A 32 5.82 -8.83 -4.70
C LEU A 32 5.55 -8.41 -3.25
N VAL A 33 4.77 -9.22 -2.52
CA VAL A 33 4.50 -9.02 -1.09
C VAL A 33 5.75 -9.30 -0.27
N ASP A 34 6.42 -10.43 -0.48
CA ASP A 34 7.64 -10.81 0.23
C ASP A 34 8.77 -9.78 0.04
N ALA A 35 8.84 -9.18 -1.14
CA ALA A 35 9.80 -8.12 -1.47
C ALA A 35 9.34 -6.71 -1.07
N GLN A 36 8.15 -6.56 -0.47
CA GLN A 36 7.54 -5.28 -0.07
C GLN A 36 7.54 -4.23 -1.18
N ILE A 37 7.15 -4.62 -2.40
CA ILE A 37 7.16 -3.73 -3.58
C ILE A 37 6.12 -2.62 -3.45
N ASP A 38 6.50 -1.37 -3.75
CA ASP A 38 5.56 -0.24 -3.78
C ASP A 38 4.66 -0.32 -5.02
N PRO A 39 3.33 -0.48 -4.87
CA PRO A 39 2.43 -0.57 -6.02
C PRO A 39 2.39 0.71 -6.86
N LYS A 40 2.63 1.89 -6.27
CA LYS A 40 2.66 3.15 -7.03
C LYS A 40 3.89 3.23 -7.91
N THR A 41 5.05 2.84 -7.38
CA THR A 41 6.30 2.82 -8.13
C THR A 41 6.30 1.70 -9.18
N PHE A 42 5.72 0.54 -8.86
CA PHE A 42 5.45 -0.52 -9.82
C PHE A 42 4.53 -0.03 -10.96
N GLY A 43 3.42 0.63 -10.63
CA GLY A 43 2.48 1.16 -11.62
C GLY A 43 3.13 2.19 -12.53
N GLY A 44 3.95 3.10 -11.98
CA GLY A 44 4.70 4.06 -12.78
C GLY A 44 5.71 3.40 -13.72
N ASN A 45 6.47 2.42 -13.22
CA ASN A 45 7.38 1.63 -14.04
C ASN A 45 6.63 0.90 -15.17
N LEU A 46 5.47 0.30 -14.88
CA LEU A 46 4.67 -0.40 -15.88
C LEU A 46 4.14 0.57 -16.95
N CYS A 47 3.69 1.76 -16.56
CA CYS A 47 3.27 2.81 -17.51
C CYS A 47 4.42 3.22 -18.44
N GLU A 48 5.64 3.42 -17.93
CA GLU A 48 6.83 3.71 -18.73
C GLU A 48 7.16 2.59 -19.72
N LEU A 49 7.03 1.32 -19.30
CA LEU A 49 7.25 0.17 -20.17
C LEU A 49 6.17 0.04 -21.24
N LEU A 50 4.89 0.27 -20.91
CA LEU A 50 3.80 0.16 -21.88
C LEU A 50 3.78 1.32 -22.88
N SER A 51 4.27 2.49 -22.48
CA SER A 51 4.40 3.66 -23.34
C SER A 51 5.71 3.73 -24.13
N GLU A 52 6.61 2.78 -23.94
CA GLU A 52 7.95 2.77 -24.53
C GLU A 52 8.79 4.03 -24.22
N GLY A 53 8.50 4.69 -23.09
CA GLY A 53 9.09 5.97 -22.71
C GLY A 53 8.54 7.18 -23.48
N LEU A 54 7.45 7.02 -24.25
CA LEU A 54 6.73 8.14 -24.84
C LEU A 54 5.79 8.79 -23.82
N PRO A 55 5.73 10.12 -23.75
CA PRO A 55 4.75 10.80 -22.92
C PRO A 55 3.32 10.35 -23.30
N SER A 56 2.47 10.08 -22.32
CA SER A 56 1.06 9.77 -22.57
C SER A 56 0.41 10.93 -23.34
N PHE A 57 -0.50 10.65 -24.27
CA PHE A 57 -1.21 11.71 -24.99
C PHE A 57 -1.90 12.71 -24.03
N SER A 58 -2.28 12.29 -22.82
CA SER A 58 -2.80 13.18 -21.76
C SER A 58 -1.79 14.20 -21.21
N SER A 59 -0.49 13.87 -21.20
CA SER A 59 0.58 14.78 -20.77
C SER A 59 0.93 15.85 -21.81
N ILE A 60 0.49 15.69 -23.07
CA ILE A 60 0.65 16.69 -24.15
C ILE A 60 -0.40 17.81 -24.01
N PHE A 61 -1.51 17.56 -23.30
CA PHE A 61 -2.64 18.48 -23.16
C PHE A 61 -2.77 19.14 -21.78
N ASP A 62 -1.73 19.11 -20.93
CA ASP A 62 -1.72 19.74 -19.59
C ASP A 62 -2.95 19.38 -18.70
N LEU A 63 -3.52 18.19 -18.88
CA LEU A 63 -4.43 17.62 -17.90
C LEU A 63 -3.57 17.10 -16.75
N GLU A 64 -3.62 17.76 -15.59
CA GLU A 64 -2.83 17.51 -14.37
C GLU A 64 -2.97 16.08 -13.79
N GLN A 65 -2.58 15.05 -14.52
CA GLN A 65 -2.30 13.73 -13.95
C GLN A 65 -0.87 13.76 -13.43
N ARG A 66 -0.71 13.81 -12.10
CA ARG A 66 0.58 13.63 -11.45
C ARG A 66 1.20 12.32 -11.95
N SER A 67 2.34 12.40 -12.63
CA SER A 67 3.09 11.23 -13.09
C SER A 67 3.39 10.32 -11.90
N LEU A 68 3.09 9.03 -12.02
CA LEU A 68 3.46 8.03 -11.02
C LEU A 68 4.99 7.99 -10.85
N PRO A 69 5.50 7.73 -9.63
CA PRO A 69 6.93 7.60 -9.40
C PRO A 69 7.51 6.43 -10.20
N THR A 70 8.75 6.57 -10.67
CA THR A 70 9.47 5.55 -11.42
C THR A 70 10.84 5.31 -10.80
N SER A 71 11.32 4.07 -10.90
CA SER A 71 12.65 3.68 -10.43
C SER A 71 13.74 4.07 -11.44
N PRO A 72 14.97 4.40 -10.98
CA PRO A 72 16.08 4.74 -11.89
C PRO A 72 16.38 3.66 -12.95
N SER A 73 16.38 2.39 -12.56
CA SER A 73 16.79 1.29 -13.44
C SER A 73 15.77 0.96 -14.54
N VAL A 74 14.48 1.30 -14.38
CA VAL A 74 13.45 1.00 -15.39
C VAL A 74 13.73 1.66 -16.74
N LYS A 75 14.39 2.83 -16.72
CA LYS A 75 14.70 3.63 -17.94
C LYS A 75 15.56 2.89 -18.94
N LYS A 76 16.32 1.88 -18.51
CA LYS A 76 17.15 1.05 -19.41
C LYS A 76 16.30 0.13 -20.29
N TYR A 77 15.07 -0.16 -19.87
CA TYR A 77 14.18 -1.16 -20.47
C TYR A 77 12.93 -0.55 -21.11
N THR A 78 12.82 0.78 -21.15
CA THR A 78 11.69 1.48 -21.81
C THR A 78 11.61 1.14 -23.29
N SER A 79 12.74 1.09 -23.99
CA SER A 79 12.77 0.57 -25.37
C SER A 79 12.58 -0.95 -25.39
N VAL A 80 11.65 -1.43 -26.22
CA VAL A 80 11.40 -2.87 -26.43
C VAL A 80 12.66 -3.62 -26.87
N ILE A 81 13.55 -2.96 -27.61
CA ILE A 81 14.81 -3.55 -28.12
C ILE A 81 15.77 -3.90 -26.98
N ASN A 82 15.69 -3.16 -25.87
CA ASN A 82 16.55 -3.37 -24.70
C ASN A 82 15.96 -4.37 -23.70
N ARG A 83 14.77 -4.93 -23.97
CA ARG A 83 14.11 -5.88 -23.08
C ARG A 83 14.58 -7.31 -23.36
N PRO A 84 14.90 -8.08 -22.31
CA PRO A 84 15.16 -9.51 -22.49
C PRO A 84 13.90 -10.23 -22.99
N VAL A 85 14.04 -11.04 -24.04
CA VAL A 85 12.93 -11.68 -24.78
C VAL A 85 12.04 -12.57 -23.90
N ALA A 86 12.60 -13.23 -22.88
CA ALA A 86 11.88 -14.20 -22.04
C ALA A 86 11.45 -13.65 -20.67
N VAL A 87 11.69 -12.35 -20.39
CA VAL A 87 11.40 -11.76 -19.08
C VAL A 87 10.04 -11.06 -19.10
N PRO A 88 9.10 -11.43 -18.21
CA PRO A 88 7.77 -10.84 -18.19
C PRO A 88 7.81 -9.39 -17.71
N LEU A 89 6.89 -8.57 -18.24
CA LEU A 89 6.83 -7.13 -17.93
C LEU A 89 6.64 -6.84 -16.43
N TRP A 90 5.88 -7.68 -15.71
CA TRP A 90 5.71 -7.53 -14.27
C TRP A 90 7.06 -7.60 -13.53
N PHE A 91 7.97 -8.46 -13.98
CA PHE A 91 9.29 -8.59 -13.35
C PHE A 91 10.16 -7.39 -13.66
N ILE A 92 10.14 -6.89 -14.89
CA ILE A 92 10.87 -5.67 -15.28
C ILE A 92 10.35 -4.46 -14.49
N ALA A 93 9.04 -4.37 -14.27
CA ALA A 93 8.42 -3.27 -13.53
C ALA A 93 8.71 -3.34 -12.02
N ALA A 94 8.75 -4.54 -11.42
CA ALA A 94 8.96 -4.72 -9.98
C ALA A 94 10.45 -4.79 -9.58
N PHE A 95 11.31 -5.32 -10.44
CA PHE A 95 12.70 -5.64 -10.12
C PHE A 95 13.71 -5.20 -11.20
N PRO A 96 13.67 -3.94 -11.68
CA PRO A 96 14.56 -3.47 -12.75
C PRO A 96 16.04 -3.46 -12.34
N ASP A 97 16.34 -3.25 -11.07
CA ASP A 97 17.68 -3.31 -10.48
C ASP A 97 18.22 -4.74 -10.39
N VAL A 98 17.38 -5.71 -10.00
CA VAL A 98 17.72 -7.14 -10.05
C VAL A 98 18.08 -7.57 -11.46
N LEU A 99 17.28 -7.13 -12.45
CA LEU A 99 17.55 -7.43 -13.85
C LEU A 99 18.84 -6.76 -14.35
N HIS A 100 19.08 -5.51 -13.92
CA HIS A 100 20.32 -4.82 -14.26
C HIS A 100 21.54 -5.55 -13.70
N TRP A 101 21.48 -5.96 -12.44
CA TRP A 101 22.52 -6.76 -11.80
C TRP A 101 22.74 -8.10 -12.52
N LEU A 102 21.67 -8.78 -12.95
CA LEU A 102 21.78 -10.02 -13.71
C LEU A 102 22.54 -9.81 -15.02
N ASN A 103 22.21 -8.75 -15.76
CA ASN A 103 22.85 -8.42 -17.03
C ASN A 103 24.35 -8.09 -16.84
N GLU A 104 24.71 -7.33 -15.80
CA GLU A 104 26.11 -7.06 -15.47
C GLU A 104 26.87 -8.34 -15.11
N ARG A 105 26.19 -9.24 -14.40
CA ARG A 105 26.76 -10.52 -13.98
C ARG A 105 26.97 -11.46 -15.17
N GLN A 106 25.99 -11.59 -16.07
CA GLN A 106 26.14 -12.32 -17.33
C GLN A 106 27.31 -11.77 -18.15
N ALA A 107 27.41 -10.45 -18.31
CA ALA A 107 28.53 -9.84 -19.04
C ALA A 107 29.89 -10.15 -18.39
N LYS A 108 29.96 -10.24 -17.06
CA LYS A 108 31.18 -10.63 -16.33
C LYS A 108 31.50 -12.11 -16.49
N ILE A 109 30.49 -12.97 -16.40
CA ILE A 109 30.63 -14.43 -16.57
C ILE A 109 31.14 -14.72 -17.98
N HIS A 110 30.52 -14.15 -19.01
CA HIS A 110 30.96 -14.33 -20.40
C HIS A 110 32.39 -13.84 -20.65
N ARG A 111 32.87 -12.82 -19.93
CA ARG A 111 34.25 -12.32 -20.05
C ARG A 111 35.27 -13.20 -19.32
N CYS A 112 34.87 -13.90 -18.26
CA CYS A 112 35.78 -14.63 -17.37
C CYS A 112 35.70 -16.16 -17.50
N ALA A 113 34.64 -16.69 -18.10
CA ALA A 113 34.44 -18.12 -18.21
C ALA A 113 35.43 -18.74 -19.20
N SER A 114 36.03 -19.86 -18.78
CA SER A 114 36.92 -20.66 -19.63
C SER A 114 36.17 -21.49 -20.68
N SER A 115 34.86 -21.69 -20.52
CA SER A 115 33.98 -22.41 -21.46
C SER A 115 32.51 -21.96 -21.33
N GLU A 116 31.71 -22.21 -22.37
CA GLU A 116 30.26 -21.97 -22.37
C GLU A 116 29.55 -22.77 -21.27
N ASP A 117 29.94 -24.03 -21.04
CA ASP A 117 29.38 -24.88 -19.98
C ASP A 117 29.54 -24.28 -18.57
N THR A 118 30.64 -23.56 -18.33
CA THR A 118 30.87 -22.90 -17.05
C THR A 118 29.95 -21.69 -16.89
N SER A 119 29.65 -20.99 -18.00
CA SER A 119 28.72 -19.85 -17.99
C SER A 119 27.28 -20.30 -17.75
N VAL A 120 26.88 -21.42 -18.35
CA VAL A 120 25.55 -22.01 -18.19
C VAL A 120 25.33 -22.47 -16.75
N LYS A 121 26.27 -23.21 -16.16
CA LYS A 121 26.17 -23.66 -14.76
C LYS A 121 26.05 -22.51 -13.76
N GLU A 122 26.85 -21.45 -13.92
CA GLU A 122 26.74 -20.29 -13.03
C GLU A 122 25.41 -19.55 -13.19
N PHE A 123 24.84 -19.53 -14.39
CA PHE A 123 23.52 -18.94 -14.65
C PHE A 123 22.39 -19.79 -14.06
N ASP A 124 22.48 -21.11 -14.21
CA ASP A 124 21.55 -22.07 -13.63
C ASP A 124 21.52 -21.99 -12.10
N GLU A 125 22.68 -21.88 -11.46
CA GLU A 125 22.76 -21.65 -10.00
C GLU A 125 22.07 -20.34 -9.56
N LEU A 126 22.13 -19.28 -10.37
CA LEU A 126 21.48 -18.00 -10.06
C LEU A 126 19.96 -18.08 -10.12
N LEU A 127 19.42 -18.89 -11.02
CA LEU A 127 17.99 -19.17 -11.14
C LEU A 127 17.52 -20.30 -10.20
N GLY A 128 18.46 -21.02 -9.56
CA GLY A 128 18.17 -22.19 -8.74
C GLY A 128 17.79 -23.41 -9.57
N LEU A 129 18.22 -23.47 -10.84
CA LEU A 129 18.05 -24.61 -11.73
C LEU A 129 19.05 -25.70 -11.35
N ASN A 130 18.55 -26.86 -10.94
CA ASN A 130 19.40 -27.98 -10.55
C ASN A 130 19.63 -28.88 -11.77
N MET A 131 20.47 -28.43 -12.70
CA MET A 131 20.77 -29.13 -13.97
C MET A 131 21.72 -30.34 -13.79
N ASN A 132 21.96 -30.78 -12.55
CA ASN A 132 22.79 -31.95 -12.25
C ASN A 132 22.06 -33.29 -12.49
N GLN A 133 20.86 -33.28 -13.07
CA GLN A 133 20.08 -34.49 -13.34
C GLN A 133 19.55 -34.51 -14.79
N ALA A 134 20.15 -35.43 -15.56
CA ALA A 134 19.73 -35.99 -16.85
C ALA A 134 20.00 -35.19 -18.15
N ASP A 135 20.54 -35.90 -19.14
CA ASP A 135 20.89 -35.45 -20.50
C ASP A 135 19.68 -35.08 -21.39
N ASP A 136 18.47 -34.94 -20.82
CA ASP A 136 17.22 -34.71 -21.55
C ASP A 136 16.31 -33.75 -20.75
N VAL A 137 16.83 -32.53 -20.51
CA VAL A 137 16.11 -31.47 -19.80
C VAL A 137 15.03 -30.90 -20.71
N ASP A 138 13.77 -31.26 -20.45
CA ASP A 138 12.63 -30.67 -21.14
C ASP A 138 12.47 -29.19 -20.76
N ILE A 139 12.93 -28.30 -21.65
CA ILE A 139 12.89 -26.84 -21.50
C ILE A 139 11.44 -26.35 -21.24
N SER A 140 10.42 -27.09 -21.69
CA SER A 140 9.02 -26.72 -21.47
C SER A 140 8.60 -26.78 -20.00
N GLN A 141 9.31 -27.52 -19.15
CA GLN A 141 9.05 -27.56 -17.71
C GLN A 141 9.42 -26.25 -17.00
N TYR A 142 10.35 -25.51 -17.59
CA TYR A 142 10.87 -24.26 -17.03
C TYR A 142 10.11 -23.03 -17.51
N GLN A 143 9.31 -23.20 -18.57
CA GLN A 143 8.57 -22.13 -19.22
C GLN A 143 7.07 -22.24 -18.96
N ASN A 144 6.41 -21.09 -18.96
CA ASN A 144 4.96 -20.99 -18.96
C ASN A 144 4.42 -21.06 -20.40
N ARG A 145 3.08 -21.02 -20.56
CA ARG A 145 2.43 -21.07 -21.88
C ARG A 145 2.80 -19.92 -22.84
N LYS A 146 3.39 -18.83 -22.33
CA LYS A 146 3.92 -17.70 -23.13
C LYS A 146 5.41 -17.86 -23.48
N GLY A 147 6.04 -18.99 -23.14
CA GLY A 147 7.47 -19.22 -23.37
C GLY A 147 8.39 -18.45 -22.41
N GLN A 148 7.84 -17.85 -21.35
CA GLN A 148 8.59 -17.11 -20.34
C GLN A 148 8.99 -18.05 -19.21
N LEU A 149 10.09 -17.78 -18.51
CA LEU A 149 10.44 -18.54 -17.30
C LEU A 149 9.32 -18.46 -16.25
N ARG A 150 9.08 -19.55 -15.54
CA ARG A 150 8.08 -19.57 -14.46
C ARG A 150 8.43 -18.64 -13.30
N SER A 151 7.41 -18.11 -12.63
CA SER A 151 7.50 -17.20 -11.47
C SER A 151 8.50 -17.66 -10.39
N GLN A 152 8.58 -18.97 -10.12
CA GLN A 152 9.47 -19.56 -9.13
C GLN A 152 10.96 -19.26 -9.38
N TYR A 153 11.40 -19.16 -10.64
CA TYR A 153 12.80 -18.87 -10.96
C TYR A 153 13.13 -17.40 -10.74
N TYR A 154 12.16 -16.51 -10.95
CA TYR A 154 12.29 -15.10 -10.60
C TYR A 154 12.37 -14.91 -9.09
N ARG A 155 11.61 -15.68 -8.30
CA ARG A 155 11.74 -15.69 -6.83
C ARG A 155 13.18 -16.00 -6.39
N ASN A 156 13.78 -17.04 -6.95
CA ASN A 156 15.16 -17.43 -6.66
C ASN A 156 16.15 -16.33 -7.05
N LEU A 157 15.93 -15.69 -8.20
CA LEU A 157 16.77 -14.59 -8.67
C LEU A 157 16.73 -13.39 -7.71
N VAL A 158 15.54 -12.96 -7.26
CA VAL A 158 15.41 -11.88 -6.28
C VAL A 158 16.10 -12.26 -4.97
N HIS A 159 15.88 -13.48 -4.48
CA HIS A 159 16.52 -13.97 -3.26
C HIS A 159 18.06 -13.93 -3.37
N ASN A 160 18.60 -14.41 -4.48
CA ASN A 160 20.04 -14.41 -4.74
C ASN A 160 20.62 -13.00 -4.85
N TYR A 161 19.90 -12.07 -5.48
CA TYR A 161 20.29 -10.66 -5.53
C TYR A 161 20.39 -10.06 -4.12
N LEU A 162 19.32 -10.18 -3.33
CA LEU A 162 19.26 -9.64 -1.97
C LEU A 162 20.37 -10.21 -1.08
N LYS A 163 20.58 -11.54 -1.14
CA LYS A 163 21.61 -12.23 -0.37
C LYS A 163 23.03 -11.81 -0.74
N ARG A 164 23.30 -11.57 -2.03
CA ARG A 164 24.67 -11.27 -2.51
C ARG A 164 25.02 -9.79 -2.43
N THR A 165 24.05 -8.90 -2.58
CA THR A 165 24.29 -7.44 -2.62
C THR A 165 24.01 -6.77 -1.28
N GLY A 166 23.08 -7.30 -0.46
CA GLY A 166 22.55 -6.61 0.70
C GLY A 166 21.85 -5.28 0.36
N ALA A 167 21.65 -5.00 -0.93
CA ALA A 167 21.05 -3.77 -1.41
C ALA A 167 19.54 -3.81 -1.19
N ARG A 168 18.97 -2.65 -0.89
CA ARG A 168 17.52 -2.48 -0.88
C ARG A 168 17.02 -2.30 -2.31
N LEU A 169 15.92 -2.96 -2.64
CA LEU A 169 15.29 -2.88 -3.95
C LEU A 169 14.83 -1.44 -4.25
N GLU A 170 15.06 -0.98 -5.49
CA GLU A 170 14.67 0.37 -5.92
C GLU A 170 13.16 0.63 -5.80
N VAL A 171 12.34 -0.41 -6.01
CA VAL A 171 10.88 -0.33 -6.01
C VAL A 171 10.27 -0.68 -4.64
N ALA A 172 11.06 -1.17 -3.68
CA ALA A 172 10.53 -1.53 -2.36
C ALA A 172 10.09 -0.30 -1.57
N VAL A 173 8.96 -0.42 -0.87
CA VAL A 173 8.41 0.66 -0.07
C VAL A 173 9.41 1.13 1.00
N VAL A 174 9.45 2.44 1.24
CA VAL A 174 10.19 3.01 2.38
C VAL A 174 9.37 2.79 3.65
N PRO A 175 9.93 2.09 4.66
CA PRO A 175 9.22 1.85 5.92
C PRO A 175 8.69 3.15 6.52
N GLY A 176 7.40 3.18 6.85
CA GLY A 176 6.71 4.34 7.44
C GLY A 176 6.45 5.51 6.47
N SER A 177 6.59 5.30 5.16
CA SER A 177 6.17 6.28 4.15
C SER A 177 4.66 6.23 3.89
N GLU A 178 4.12 7.27 3.24
CA GLU A 178 2.71 7.33 2.85
C GLU A 178 2.29 6.22 1.87
N THR A 179 3.23 5.53 1.23
CA THR A 179 2.98 4.40 0.31
C THR A 179 3.15 3.04 0.97
N ASP A 180 3.45 3.02 2.28
CA ASP A 180 3.69 1.81 3.05
C ASP A 180 2.40 1.11 3.47
N MET A 181 1.88 0.34 2.52
CA MET A 181 0.75 -0.57 2.74
C MET A 181 1.12 -1.84 3.48
N TYR A 182 2.41 -2.12 3.71
CA TYR A 182 2.89 -3.31 4.39
C TYR A 182 3.04 -3.09 5.90
N THR A 183 3.26 -1.84 6.34
CA THR A 183 3.31 -1.48 7.76
C THR A 183 2.05 -1.92 8.53
N ALA A 184 0.84 -1.81 7.95
CA ALA A 184 -0.37 -2.31 8.60
C ALA A 184 -0.35 -3.84 8.77
N MET A 185 0.27 -4.57 7.85
CA MET A 185 0.44 -6.02 7.90
C MET A 185 1.55 -6.44 8.87
N ASP A 186 2.66 -5.71 8.92
CA ASP A 186 3.71 -5.93 9.92
C ASP A 186 3.20 -5.62 11.33
N MET A 187 2.31 -4.63 11.48
CA MET A 187 1.58 -4.37 12.72
C MET A 187 0.59 -5.50 13.06
N LEU A 188 -0.15 -6.03 12.08
CA LEU A 188 -1.00 -7.22 12.25
C LEU A 188 -0.20 -8.45 12.72
N HIS A 189 1.02 -8.64 12.22
CA HIS A 189 1.87 -9.76 12.62
C HIS A 189 2.60 -9.53 13.95
N ALA A 190 2.94 -8.27 14.29
CA ALA A 190 3.59 -7.91 15.55
C ALA A 190 2.63 -7.89 16.76
N VAL A 191 1.33 -7.72 16.52
CA VAL A 191 0.26 -7.82 17.51
C VAL A 191 -0.40 -9.20 17.33
N GLY A 192 0.22 -10.26 17.89
CA GLY A 192 -0.16 -11.65 17.61
C GLY A 192 -1.65 -11.97 17.83
N GLU A 193 -2.19 -12.98 17.12
CA GLU A 193 -3.56 -13.57 17.18
C GLU A 193 -4.76 -12.63 17.48
N GLU A 194 -4.62 -11.32 17.29
CA GLU A 194 -5.72 -10.38 17.41
C GLU A 194 -6.58 -10.40 16.15
N SER A 195 -7.90 -10.34 16.31
CA SER A 195 -8.81 -10.29 15.17
C SER A 195 -8.73 -8.93 14.49
N THR A 196 -9.08 -8.87 13.19
CA THR A 196 -9.12 -7.61 12.45
C THR A 196 -9.95 -6.54 13.16
N PHE A 197 -11.01 -6.94 13.87
CA PHE A 197 -11.83 -6.02 14.67
C PHE A 197 -11.08 -5.42 15.85
N THR A 198 -10.32 -6.21 16.62
CA THR A 198 -9.57 -5.69 17.77
C THR A 198 -8.43 -4.78 17.32
N LEU A 199 -7.81 -5.06 16.17
CA LEU A 199 -6.80 -4.17 15.60
C LEU A 199 -7.38 -2.82 15.19
N ILE A 200 -8.45 -2.81 14.38
CA ILE A 200 -9.11 -1.57 13.93
C ILE A 200 -9.55 -0.75 15.15
N ALA A 201 -10.18 -1.41 16.14
CA ALA A 201 -10.58 -0.77 17.37
C ALA A 201 -9.39 -0.15 18.12
N THR A 202 -8.26 -0.87 18.23
CA THR A 202 -7.05 -0.39 18.89
C THR A 202 -6.44 0.80 18.14
N MET A 203 -6.27 0.71 16.82
CA MET A 203 -5.63 1.75 16.02
C MET A 203 -6.46 3.02 15.96
N THR A 204 -7.77 2.91 15.67
CA THR A 204 -8.69 4.05 15.76
C THR A 204 -8.66 4.68 17.16
N THR A 205 -8.55 3.87 18.23
CA THR A 205 -8.44 4.38 19.61
C THR A 205 -7.16 5.12 19.92
N LYS A 206 -6.04 4.71 19.34
CA LYS A 206 -4.79 5.48 19.42
C LYS A 206 -4.92 6.82 18.72
N TYR A 207 -5.49 6.86 17.51
CA TYR A 207 -5.75 8.12 16.80
C TYR A 207 -6.71 9.04 17.55
N TYR A 208 -7.81 8.47 18.06
CA TYR A 208 -8.75 9.20 18.91
C TYR A 208 -8.05 9.84 20.11
N SER A 209 -7.22 9.07 20.81
CA SER A 209 -6.48 9.55 21.99
C SER A 209 -5.48 10.65 21.64
N GLU A 210 -4.71 10.48 20.56
CA GLU A 210 -3.79 11.49 20.04
C GLU A 210 -4.50 12.80 19.68
N LEU A 211 -5.64 12.71 18.97
CA LEU A 211 -6.44 13.87 18.59
C LEU A 211 -7.05 14.56 19.81
N ARG A 212 -7.60 13.80 20.74
CA ARG A 212 -8.20 14.32 21.98
C ARG A 212 -7.16 15.04 22.85
N ASN A 213 -5.97 14.47 22.97
CA ASN A 213 -4.92 15.02 23.83
C ASN A 213 -4.27 16.28 23.21
N ASN A 214 -4.03 16.28 21.89
CA ASN A 214 -3.22 17.32 21.26
C ASN A 214 -4.01 18.33 20.42
N TYR A 215 -5.26 18.01 20.04
CA TYR A 215 -6.05 18.80 19.10
C TYR A 215 -7.51 19.02 19.51
N SER A 216 -7.93 18.61 20.72
CA SER A 216 -9.33 18.71 21.20
C SER A 216 -9.98 20.08 20.97
N ALA A 217 -9.25 21.17 21.21
CA ALA A 217 -9.73 22.54 21.00
C ALA A 217 -10.11 22.87 19.54
N SER A 218 -9.73 22.04 18.58
CA SER A 218 -10.04 22.24 17.15
C SER A 218 -11.34 21.56 16.75
N PHE A 219 -11.84 20.60 17.54
CA PHE A 219 -13.04 19.83 17.25
C PHE A 219 -14.27 20.46 17.94
N PRO A 220 -15.37 20.69 17.21
CA PRO A 220 -16.58 21.29 17.77
C PRO A 220 -17.35 20.34 18.69
N ASP A 221 -17.27 19.03 18.42
CA ASP A 221 -17.98 18.00 19.18
C ASP A 221 -17.31 16.61 19.04
N GLU A 222 -17.83 15.65 19.79
CA GLU A 222 -17.36 14.26 19.80
C GLU A 222 -17.54 13.56 18.45
N THR A 223 -18.57 13.92 17.68
CA THR A 223 -18.82 13.37 16.33
C THR A 223 -17.66 13.72 15.41
N SER A 224 -17.23 14.98 15.42
CA SER A 224 -16.09 15.43 14.63
C SER A 224 -14.79 14.75 15.05
N LEU A 225 -14.60 14.52 16.35
CA LEU A 225 -13.43 13.81 16.86
C LEU A 225 -13.39 12.36 16.39
N LEU A 226 -14.52 11.65 16.51
CA LEU A 226 -14.67 10.26 16.04
C LEU A 226 -14.47 10.14 14.54
N ALA A 227 -15.13 11.01 13.77
CA ALA A 227 -15.01 11.02 12.32
C ALA A 227 -13.54 11.22 11.89
N MET A 228 -12.81 12.16 12.51
CA MET A 228 -11.40 12.36 12.18
C MET A 228 -10.53 11.15 12.57
N ALA A 229 -10.77 10.54 13.73
CA ALA A 229 -10.05 9.33 14.13
C ALA A 229 -10.27 8.19 13.14
N GLY A 230 -11.51 7.96 12.70
CA GLY A 230 -11.83 6.95 11.70
C GLY A 230 -11.25 7.28 10.32
N ILE A 231 -11.19 8.55 9.91
CA ILE A 231 -10.55 8.96 8.65
C ILE A 231 -9.03 8.71 8.69
N LEU A 232 -8.39 8.90 9.84
CA LEU A 232 -6.96 8.61 10.01
C LEU A 232 -6.67 7.11 9.92
N ASP A 233 -7.54 6.28 10.48
CA ASP A 233 -7.42 4.82 10.39
C ASP A 233 -7.76 4.30 8.98
N ALA A 234 -8.78 4.88 8.34
CA ALA A 234 -9.21 4.56 6.97
C ALA A 234 -8.40 5.30 5.89
N ASN A 235 -7.24 5.87 6.22
CA ASN A 235 -6.50 6.77 5.32
C ASN A 235 -6.16 6.11 3.96
N MET A 236 -5.81 4.82 3.97
CA MET A 236 -5.52 4.03 2.78
C MET A 236 -6.77 3.86 1.92
N SER A 237 -7.88 3.47 2.54
CA SER A 237 -9.15 3.23 1.86
C SER A 237 -9.78 4.51 1.28
N ILE A 238 -9.46 5.67 1.87
CA ILE A 238 -9.95 6.98 1.42
C ILE A 238 -9.02 7.59 0.37
N PHE A 239 -7.73 7.73 0.66
CA PHE A 239 -6.82 8.53 -0.18
C PHE A 239 -6.08 7.72 -1.24
N VAL A 240 -5.95 6.40 -1.05
CA VAL A 240 -5.21 5.53 -1.98
C VAL A 240 -6.16 4.71 -2.83
N THR A 241 -7.05 3.92 -2.22
CA THR A 241 -7.95 3.05 -2.99
C THR A 241 -9.27 3.72 -3.39
N GLN A 242 -9.63 4.84 -2.73
CA GLN A 242 -10.86 5.60 -2.97
C GLN A 242 -12.14 4.75 -2.85
N GLN A 243 -12.08 3.66 -2.09
CA GLN A 243 -13.23 2.77 -1.86
C GLN A 243 -14.13 3.27 -0.73
N ILE A 244 -13.60 4.13 0.15
CA ILE A 244 -14.34 4.80 1.22
C ILE A 244 -14.30 6.30 0.98
N THR A 245 -15.43 6.97 1.11
CA THR A 245 -15.49 8.44 1.11
C THR A 245 -15.41 8.99 2.53
N ILE A 246 -14.97 10.25 2.64
CA ILE A 246 -14.94 10.96 3.92
C ILE A 246 -16.36 11.06 4.51
N GLU A 247 -17.35 11.30 3.66
CA GLU A 247 -18.76 11.40 4.05
C GLU A 247 -19.27 10.11 4.68
N GLN A 248 -18.88 8.94 4.16
CA GLN A 248 -19.26 7.65 4.77
C GLN A 248 -18.79 7.56 6.21
N VAL A 249 -17.52 7.89 6.50
CA VAL A 249 -16.97 7.84 7.87
C VAL A 249 -17.65 8.86 8.78
N ILE A 250 -17.92 10.07 8.27
CA ILE A 250 -18.67 11.10 9.02
C ILE A 250 -20.08 10.61 9.35
N ASP A 251 -20.77 9.98 8.41
CA ASP A 251 -22.12 9.46 8.61
C ASP A 251 -22.15 8.30 9.61
N LEU A 252 -21.12 7.44 9.63
CA LEU A 252 -20.96 6.45 10.69
C LEU A 252 -20.87 7.13 12.06
N ALA A 253 -19.97 8.10 12.22
CA ALA A 253 -19.80 8.82 13.48
C ALA A 253 -21.07 9.54 13.96
N ARG A 254 -21.89 10.05 13.03
CA ARG A 254 -23.18 10.70 13.32
C ARG A 254 -24.24 9.71 13.78
N ARG A 255 -24.28 8.52 13.17
CA ARG A 255 -25.27 7.48 13.49
C ARG A 255 -24.96 6.75 14.79
N SER A 256 -23.70 6.71 15.19
CA SER A 256 -23.31 6.20 16.51
C SER A 256 -23.86 7.09 17.61
N GLY A 257 -24.68 6.52 18.51
CA GLY A 257 -25.34 7.24 19.59
C GLY A 257 -25.75 6.31 20.73
N GLY A 258 -26.18 6.88 21.87
CA GLY A 258 -26.49 6.11 23.07
C GLY A 258 -25.29 5.94 24.02
N ASP A 259 -25.45 5.07 25.01
CA ASP A 259 -24.49 4.91 26.12
C ASP A 259 -23.13 4.35 25.68
N ASN A 260 -23.05 3.67 24.54
CA ASN A 260 -21.83 3.06 24.03
C ASN A 260 -21.41 3.59 22.65
N ARG A 261 -21.67 4.87 22.40
CA ARG A 261 -21.40 5.56 21.13
C ARG A 261 -20.03 5.26 20.51
N TYR A 262 -18.99 5.22 21.34
CA TYR A 262 -17.62 4.97 20.88
C TYR A 262 -17.45 3.55 20.32
N PHE A 263 -17.99 2.56 21.02
CA PHE A 263 -17.97 1.17 20.59
C PHE A 263 -18.81 0.96 19.32
N ASP A 264 -20.01 1.54 19.27
CA ASP A 264 -20.90 1.42 18.10
C ASP A 264 -20.27 2.02 16.83
N PHE A 265 -19.54 3.12 16.99
CA PHE A 265 -18.72 3.70 15.93
C PHE A 265 -17.65 2.73 15.45
N LEU A 266 -16.88 2.13 16.37
CA LEU A 266 -15.80 1.22 16.03
C LEU A 266 -16.30 -0.07 15.35
N ILE A 267 -17.44 -0.62 15.77
CA ILE A 267 -18.06 -1.75 15.09
C ILE A 267 -18.45 -1.36 13.67
N SER A 268 -19.14 -0.23 13.50
CA SER A 268 -19.57 0.22 12.16
C SER A 268 -18.39 0.53 11.23
N LEU A 269 -17.33 1.14 11.77
CA LEU A 269 -16.10 1.45 11.03
C LEU A 269 -15.36 0.15 10.65
N SER A 270 -15.26 -0.80 11.58
CA SER A 270 -14.65 -2.10 11.31
C SER A 270 -15.40 -2.86 10.23
N THR A 271 -16.72 -2.88 10.29
CA THR A 271 -17.56 -3.49 9.24
C THR A 271 -17.27 -2.86 7.88
N LEU A 272 -17.23 -1.52 7.80
CA LEU A 272 -16.95 -0.83 6.55
C LEU A 272 -15.56 -1.16 6.00
N LEU A 273 -14.53 -1.14 6.84
CA LEU A 273 -13.14 -1.43 6.43
C LEU A 273 -12.98 -2.89 5.97
N ILE A 274 -13.53 -3.84 6.72
CA ILE A 274 -13.46 -5.27 6.37
C ILE A 274 -14.27 -5.55 5.10
N TRP A 275 -15.45 -4.96 4.94
CA TRP A 275 -16.28 -5.16 3.74
C TRP A 275 -15.59 -4.66 2.47
N VAL A 276 -14.89 -3.52 2.55
CA VAL A 276 -14.12 -2.99 1.42
C VAL A 276 -13.00 -3.94 0.99
N ASP A 277 -12.43 -4.69 1.93
CA ASP A 277 -11.41 -5.70 1.69
C ASP A 277 -11.98 -7.06 1.26
N ALA A 278 -13.17 -7.43 1.76
CA ALA A 278 -13.82 -8.72 1.57
C ALA A 278 -15.23 -8.55 0.99
N GLN A 279 -15.30 -8.03 -0.24
CA GLN A 279 -16.56 -7.68 -0.94
C GLN A 279 -17.51 -8.87 -1.19
N GLU A 280 -17.08 -10.09 -0.90
CA GLU A 280 -17.86 -11.32 -0.99
C GLU A 280 -18.73 -11.58 0.26
N MET A 281 -18.45 -10.91 1.38
CA MET A 281 -19.17 -11.07 2.63
C MET A 281 -20.28 -10.02 2.78
N ASP A 282 -21.43 -10.43 3.30
CA ASP A 282 -22.51 -9.48 3.62
C ASP A 282 -22.10 -8.60 4.81
N PRO A 283 -22.29 -7.26 4.75
CA PRO A 283 -22.03 -6.36 5.87
C PRO A 283 -22.72 -6.76 7.18
N SER A 284 -23.90 -7.42 7.14
CA SER A 284 -24.57 -7.89 8.34
C SER A 284 -23.81 -9.03 9.03
N ASP A 285 -23.20 -9.91 8.25
CA ASP A 285 -22.44 -11.05 8.77
C ASP A 285 -21.12 -10.58 9.40
N ILE A 286 -20.47 -9.60 8.77
CA ILE A 286 -19.28 -8.94 9.33
C ILE A 286 -19.66 -8.25 10.65
N THR A 287 -20.79 -7.54 10.69
CA THR A 287 -21.25 -6.86 11.92
C THR A 287 -21.55 -7.87 13.03
N ALA A 288 -22.21 -8.99 12.71
CA ALA A 288 -22.48 -10.06 13.68
C ALA A 288 -21.19 -10.64 14.25
N ALA A 289 -20.19 -10.93 13.39
CA ALA A 289 -18.89 -11.43 13.82
C ALA A 289 -18.12 -10.43 14.71
N GLY A 290 -18.29 -9.13 14.46
CA GLY A 290 -17.75 -8.07 15.34
C GLY A 290 -18.43 -8.05 16.71
N LEU A 291 -19.76 -8.19 16.75
CA LEU A 291 -20.54 -8.24 17.98
C LEU A 291 -20.27 -9.50 18.82
N GLU A 292 -20.01 -10.64 18.19
CA GLU A 292 -19.55 -11.86 18.89
C GLU A 292 -18.22 -11.64 19.63
N GLN A 293 -17.42 -10.66 19.19
CA GLN A 293 -16.12 -10.31 19.77
C GLN A 293 -16.19 -9.04 20.64
N ALA A 294 -17.39 -8.57 20.99
CA ALA A 294 -17.59 -7.32 21.70
C ALA A 294 -16.74 -7.18 22.96
N ASP A 295 -16.66 -8.22 23.80
CA ASP A 295 -15.89 -8.18 25.04
C ASP A 295 -14.40 -7.96 24.80
N LYS A 296 -13.82 -8.65 23.81
CA LYS A 296 -12.40 -8.51 23.43
C LYS A 296 -12.11 -7.13 22.85
N ILE A 297 -13.00 -6.64 22.01
CA ILE A 297 -12.90 -5.30 21.41
C ILE A 297 -12.95 -4.24 22.53
N GLN A 298 -13.89 -4.36 23.46
CA GLN A 298 -14.00 -3.45 24.60
C GLN A 298 -12.79 -3.49 25.53
N GLU A 299 -12.22 -4.67 25.76
CA GLU A 299 -10.98 -4.83 26.52
C GLU A 299 -9.81 -4.12 25.82
N SER A 300 -9.67 -4.33 24.51
CA SER A 300 -8.62 -3.71 23.68
C SER A 300 -8.74 -2.18 23.67
N ILE A 301 -9.97 -1.66 23.51
CA ILE A 301 -10.25 -0.22 23.61
C ILE A 301 -9.84 0.32 24.98
N ARG A 302 -10.26 -0.34 26.06
CA ARG A 302 -9.95 0.09 27.44
C ARG A 302 -8.45 0.08 27.69
N TYR A 303 -7.76 -0.96 27.23
CA TYR A 303 -6.32 -1.07 27.33
C TYR A 303 -5.62 0.05 26.57
N ALA A 304 -6.00 0.30 25.30
CA ALA A 304 -5.43 1.35 24.47
C ALA A 304 -5.65 2.75 25.09
N LEU A 305 -6.87 3.06 25.55
CA LEU A 305 -7.17 4.34 26.21
C LEU A 305 -6.32 4.58 27.47
N ASN A 306 -6.03 3.53 28.24
CA ASN A 306 -5.29 3.64 29.49
C ASN A 306 -3.76 3.64 29.32
N THR A 307 -3.25 3.01 28.27
CA THR A 307 -1.80 2.80 28.09
C THR A 307 -1.18 3.70 27.04
N TYR A 308 -1.97 4.17 26.06
CA TYR A 308 -1.46 5.02 25.00
C TYR A 308 -1.03 6.39 25.52
N LYS A 309 0.24 6.73 25.27
CA LYS A 309 0.82 8.04 25.63
C LYS A 309 1.05 8.90 24.40
N SER A 310 1.78 8.36 23.43
CA SER A 310 2.07 8.92 22.12
C SER A 310 2.92 7.89 21.38
N GLU A 311 2.69 7.73 20.08
CA GLU A 311 3.52 6.90 19.20
C GLU A 311 3.95 7.76 18.01
N PRO A 312 5.24 7.81 17.64
CA PRO A 312 5.73 8.74 16.62
C PRO A 312 4.93 8.72 15.31
N MET A 313 4.52 7.54 14.85
CA MET A 313 3.73 7.35 13.64
C MET A 313 2.32 7.94 13.78
N ILE A 314 1.57 7.54 14.81
CA ILE A 314 0.22 8.05 15.09
C ILE A 314 0.24 9.58 15.23
N SER A 315 1.20 10.11 16.00
CA SER A 315 1.34 11.55 16.21
C SER A 315 1.76 12.29 14.93
N GLN A 316 2.58 11.68 14.06
CA GLN A 316 2.99 12.25 12.77
C GLN A 316 1.82 12.28 11.78
N THR A 317 1.08 11.20 11.63
CA THR A 317 -0.09 11.11 10.74
C THR A 317 -1.17 12.09 11.18
N ALA A 318 -1.49 12.12 12.49
CA ALA A 318 -2.42 13.10 13.05
C ALA A 318 -1.95 14.54 12.79
N ARG A 319 -0.67 14.85 13.04
CA ARG A 319 -0.10 16.18 12.78
C ARG A 319 -0.18 16.57 11.31
N MET A 320 0.12 15.64 10.41
CA MET A 320 0.09 15.85 8.97
C MET A 320 -1.33 16.23 8.52
N VAL A 321 -2.33 15.43 8.87
CA VAL A 321 -3.73 15.73 8.52
C VAL A 321 -4.24 16.99 9.20
N MET A 322 -3.80 17.27 10.43
CA MET A 322 -4.27 18.45 11.17
C MET A 322 -3.61 19.77 10.73
N ARG A 323 -2.42 19.74 10.11
CA ARG A 323 -1.65 20.95 9.78
C ARG A 323 -1.38 21.17 8.30
N ALA A 324 -1.21 20.11 7.51
CA ALA A 324 -0.73 20.28 6.15
C ALA A 324 -1.85 20.86 5.23
N PRO A 325 -1.53 21.80 4.33
CA PRO A 325 -2.54 22.48 3.50
C PRO A 325 -3.36 21.52 2.64
N GLN A 326 -2.75 20.45 2.13
CA GLN A 326 -3.41 19.48 1.26
C GLN A 326 -4.59 18.76 1.93
N PHE A 327 -4.62 18.67 3.26
CA PHE A 327 -5.73 18.05 4.01
C PHE A 327 -6.77 19.06 4.52
N ALA A 328 -6.76 20.30 4.00
CA ALA A 328 -7.73 21.31 4.39
C ALA A 328 -9.18 20.89 4.13
N TYR A 329 -9.42 20.20 3.01
CA TYR A 329 -10.76 19.71 2.66
C TYR A 329 -11.27 18.66 3.66
N VAL A 330 -10.39 17.76 4.14
CA VAL A 330 -10.73 16.77 5.18
C VAL A 330 -11.13 17.45 6.47
N ARG A 331 -10.32 18.41 6.92
CA ARG A 331 -10.59 19.20 8.13
C ARG A 331 -11.91 19.96 8.01
N GLN A 332 -12.18 20.56 6.85
CA GLN A 332 -13.42 21.29 6.59
C GLN A 332 -14.64 20.34 6.59
N ALA A 333 -14.53 19.18 5.96
CA ALA A 333 -15.61 18.18 5.92
C ALA A 333 -16.02 17.71 7.32
N VAL A 334 -15.03 17.51 8.19
CA VAL A 334 -15.25 17.08 9.59
C VAL A 334 -15.67 18.25 10.51
N GLY A 335 -15.56 19.50 10.04
CA GLY A 335 -15.90 20.68 10.84
C GLY A 335 -14.80 21.15 11.79
N VAL A 336 -13.55 20.76 11.55
CA VAL A 336 -12.40 21.21 12.34
C VAL A 336 -12.21 22.72 12.18
N THR A 337 -12.26 23.43 13.31
CA THR A 337 -12.03 24.87 13.32
C THR A 337 -10.54 25.16 13.21
N SER A 338 -10.15 25.88 12.16
CA SER A 338 -8.77 26.36 12.06
C SER A 338 -8.57 27.50 13.07
N ASN A 339 -7.63 27.32 14.00
CA ASN A 339 -7.03 28.41 14.76
C ASN A 339 -6.13 29.27 13.85
N SER A 340 -6.60 29.63 12.64
CA SER A 340 -5.88 30.57 11.81
C SER A 340 -5.90 31.93 12.51
N LEU A 341 -4.76 32.63 12.51
CA LEU A 341 -4.66 34.01 13.00
C LEU A 341 -5.76 34.91 12.42
N PHE A 342 -6.29 34.58 11.23
CA PHE A 342 -7.43 35.26 10.62
C PHE A 342 -8.74 35.14 11.40
N SER A 343 -9.04 34.04 12.10
CA SER A 343 -10.26 33.94 12.93
C SER A 343 -10.15 34.75 14.22
N LYS A 344 -8.94 34.85 14.80
CA LYS A 344 -8.63 35.76 15.92
C LYS A 344 -8.66 37.23 15.50
N ILE A 345 -8.10 37.55 14.32
CA ILE A 345 -8.16 38.90 13.70
C ILE A 345 -9.61 39.26 13.37
N LYS A 346 -10.41 38.36 12.81
CA LYS A 346 -11.84 38.61 12.53
C LYS A 346 -12.66 38.82 13.80
N LYS A 347 -12.31 38.17 14.92
CA LYS A 347 -12.89 38.47 16.26
C LYS A 347 -12.44 39.84 16.80
N LEU A 348 -11.17 40.20 16.62
CA LEU A 348 -10.61 41.50 17.05
C LEU A 348 -11.16 42.69 16.24
N PHE A 349 -11.35 42.52 14.92
CA PHE A 349 -11.85 43.57 14.03
C PHE A 349 -13.38 43.54 13.83
N GLY A 350 -14.04 42.43 14.18
CA GLY A 350 -15.50 42.29 14.12
C GLY A 350 -16.25 42.93 15.30
N GLN A 351 -15.57 43.22 16.42
CA GLN A 351 -16.17 43.90 17.58
C GLN A 351 -16.12 45.44 17.51
N GLN A 352 -15.49 46.04 16.49
CA GLN A 352 -15.37 47.50 16.34
C GLN A 352 -16.40 48.15 15.40
N ARG A 353 -17.37 47.40 14.86
CA ARG A 353 -18.47 47.97 14.05
C ARG A 353 -19.85 47.70 14.67
N MET A 354 -20.06 48.18 15.89
CA MET A 354 -21.39 48.46 16.46
C MET A 354 -21.28 49.50 17.59
N VAL A 355 -20.58 50.61 17.33
CA VAL A 355 -20.81 51.89 18.01
C VAL A 355 -20.51 52.99 16.99
N GLN A 356 -21.52 53.37 16.22
CA GLN A 356 -21.88 54.74 15.86
C GLN A 356 -23.08 54.72 14.93
#